data_AF-A0A6L7GNA5-F1
#
_entry.id   AF-A0A6L7GNA5-F1
#
_cell.length_a   1.000
_cell.length_b   1.000
_cell.length_c   1.000
_cell.angle_alpha   90.00
_cell.angle_beta   90.00
_cell.angle_gamma   90.00
#
_symmetry.space_group_name_H-M   'P 1'
#
loop_
_entity.id
_entity.type
_entity.pdbx_description
1 polymer ?
#
loop_
_entity_poly.entity_id
_entity_poly.type
_entity_poly.pdbx_seq_one_letter_code
_entity_poly.pdbx_strand_id
1 'polypeptide(L)'
;MQTMLLYLLIMAVVVAAVFAVVWFVFGRGEEVPPIDRGTTLTRLPRAGITGDHVRGLVFRQNLRGYSTAEVDWAMEKLARELDELRGVVLDLQARDSADAQAVRDDSDVLDAASPDVYPPRTDTT
;
A
#
# COMPACT_ATOMS: atom_id res chain seq x y z
N MET A 1 56.69 32.83 -22.40
CA MET A 1 56.13 31.48 -22.18
C MET A 1 55.62 31.28 -20.75
N GLN A 2 56.43 31.56 -19.72
CA GLN A 2 56.03 31.36 -18.31
C GLN A 2 54.79 32.16 -17.87
N THR A 3 54.66 33.41 -18.32
CA THR A 3 53.48 34.25 -18.04
C THR A 3 52.19 33.66 -18.64
N MET A 4 52.25 33.15 -19.87
CA MET A 4 51.13 32.45 -20.51
C MET A 4 50.67 31.23 -19.71
N LEU A 5 51.62 30.42 -19.24
CA LEU A 5 51.31 29.23 -18.43
C LEU A 5 50.66 29.62 -17.09
N LEU A 6 51.18 30.66 -16.43
CA LEU A 6 50.60 31.19 -15.20
C LEU A 6 49.16 31.66 -15.41
N TYR A 7 48.88 32.40 -16.49
CA TYR A 7 47.51 32.83 -16.81
C TYR A 7 46.57 31.65 -17.05
N LEU A 8 47.00 30.61 -17.78
CA LEU A 8 46.18 29.42 -18.01
C LEU A 8 45.88 28.66 -16.71
N LEU A 9 46.86 28.54 -15.81
CA LEU A 9 46.67 27.89 -14.51
C LEU A 9 45.68 28.66 -13.64
N ILE A 10 45.83 29.98 -13.54
CA ILE A 10 44.88 30.83 -12.81
C ILE A 10 43.48 30.71 -13.43
N MET A 11 43.38 30.73 -14.75
CA MET A 11 42.11 30.58 -15.46
C MET A 11 41.45 29.22 -15.16
N ALA A 12 42.22 28.12 -15.18
CA ALA A 12 41.70 26.80 -14.84
C ALA A 12 41.19 26.72 -13.39
N VAL A 13 41.91 27.32 -12.44
CA VAL A 13 41.46 27.41 -11.04
C VAL A 13 40.18 28.21 -10.91
N VAL A 14 40.07 29.35 -11.61
CA VAL A 14 38.84 30.16 -11.63
C VAL A 14 37.67 29.36 -12.21
N VAL A 15 37.88 28.68 -13.33
CA VAL A 15 36.86 27.82 -13.94
C VAL A 15 36.43 26.71 -12.99
N ALA A 16 37.37 26.03 -12.33
CA ALA A 16 37.07 24.97 -11.37
C ALA A 16 36.31 25.50 -10.14
N ALA A 17 36.68 26.69 -9.64
CA ALA A 17 36.01 27.33 -8.52
C ALA A 17 34.58 27.74 -8.89
N VAL A 18 34.37 28.38 -10.05
CA VAL A 18 33.04 28.71 -10.57
C VAL A 18 32.22 27.45 -10.77
N PHE A 19 32.81 26.41 -11.36
CA PHE A 19 32.16 25.12 -11.53
C PHE A 19 31.75 24.50 -10.19
N ALA A 20 32.61 24.53 -9.17
CA ALA A 20 32.27 24.03 -7.84
C ALA A 20 31.13 24.83 -7.19
N VAL A 21 31.11 26.16 -7.35
CA VAL A 21 30.02 27.02 -6.88
C VAL A 21 28.71 26.66 -7.59
N VAL A 22 28.73 26.60 -8.92
CA VAL A 22 27.54 26.22 -9.71
C VAL A 22 27.08 24.81 -9.37
N TRP A 23 27.99 23.84 -9.23
CA TRP A 23 27.69 22.47 -8.83
C TRP A 23 27.14 22.39 -7.40
N PHE A 24 27.62 23.20 -6.48
CA PHE A 24 27.06 23.24 -5.12
C PHE A 24 25.66 23.88 -5.09
N VAL A 25 25.43 24.91 -5.90
CA VAL A 25 24.17 25.67 -5.99
C VAL A 25 23.10 24.89 -6.75
N PHE A 26 23.44 24.29 -7.89
CA PHE A 26 22.52 23.61 -8.81
C PHE A 26 22.66 22.08 -8.82
N GLY A 27 23.86 21.55 -8.53
CA GLY A 27 24.20 20.12 -8.64
C GLY A 27 23.79 19.25 -7.44
N ARG A 28 23.05 19.80 -6.47
CA ARG A 28 22.32 19.00 -5.47
C ARG A 28 21.07 18.31 -6.01
N GLY A 29 20.93 18.26 -7.34
CA GLY A 29 19.71 17.84 -8.01
C GLY A 29 18.66 18.90 -7.74
N GLU A 30 18.09 19.47 -8.79
CA GLU A 30 16.77 20.05 -8.60
C GLU A 30 15.91 18.95 -7.99
N GLU A 31 15.45 19.21 -6.77
CA GLU A 31 14.41 18.48 -6.11
C GLU A 31 13.21 18.58 -7.04
N VAL A 32 13.12 17.60 -7.94
CA VAL A 32 12.13 17.50 -9.01
C VAL A 32 10.82 17.95 -8.38
N PRO A 33 10.16 19.00 -8.92
CA PRO A 33 9.08 19.71 -8.25
C PRO A 33 8.23 18.70 -7.48
N PRO A 34 8.13 18.81 -6.15
CA PRO A 34 7.50 17.78 -5.37
C PRO A 34 6.13 17.55 -5.98
N ILE A 35 5.95 16.39 -6.61
CA ILE A 35 4.66 15.88 -7.07
C ILE A 35 3.69 16.23 -5.95
N ASP A 36 2.66 16.99 -6.32
CA ASP A 36 1.70 17.71 -5.49
C ASP A 36 1.71 17.24 -4.02
N ARG A 37 1.95 18.18 -3.09
CA ARG A 37 1.82 17.94 -1.64
C ARG A 37 0.37 17.56 -1.33
N GLY A 38 0.03 16.29 -1.53
CA GLY A 38 -1.34 15.78 -1.48
C GLY A 38 -1.53 14.47 -2.23
N THR A 39 -0.63 14.10 -3.15
CA THR A 39 -0.69 12.79 -3.84
C THR A 39 0.46 11.91 -3.38
N THR A 40 0.36 11.41 -2.15
CA THR A 40 1.11 10.22 -1.78
C THR A 40 0.70 9.13 -2.77
N LEU A 41 1.61 8.72 -3.68
CA LEU A 41 1.46 7.56 -4.58
C LEU A 41 1.10 6.28 -3.82
N THR A 42 1.26 6.32 -2.51
CA THR A 42 0.74 5.43 -1.48
C THR A 42 -0.80 5.47 -1.41
N ARG A 43 -1.47 5.03 -2.47
CA ARG A 43 -2.88 4.64 -2.37
C ARG A 43 -2.95 3.32 -1.62
N LEU A 44 -3.19 3.39 -0.31
CA LEU A 44 -3.87 2.27 0.34
C LEU A 44 -5.28 2.14 -0.27
N PRO A 45 -5.76 0.91 -0.54
CA PRO A 45 -7.15 0.68 -0.87
C PRO A 45 -8.06 1.32 0.20
N ARG A 46 -9.18 1.94 -0.21
CA ARG A 46 -10.14 2.57 0.72
C ARG A 46 -10.73 1.57 1.74
N ALA A 47 -10.68 0.28 1.44
CA ALA A 47 -11.09 -0.82 2.30
C ALA A 47 -10.33 -2.09 1.91
N GLY A 48 -10.21 -3.05 2.84
CA GLY A 48 -9.59 -4.35 2.56
C GLY A 48 -8.06 -4.31 2.48
N ILE A 49 -7.42 -3.54 3.36
CA ILE A 49 -5.95 -3.49 3.47
C ILE A 49 -5.45 -4.87 3.96
N THR A 50 -4.40 -5.38 3.32
CA THR A 50 -3.70 -6.63 3.64
C THR A 50 -2.23 -6.33 3.96
N GLY A 51 -1.50 -7.28 4.55
CA GLY A 51 -0.07 -7.10 4.84
C GLY A 51 0.76 -6.87 3.58
N ASP A 52 0.39 -7.43 2.43
CA ASP A 52 1.02 -7.16 1.14
C ASP A 52 0.89 -5.67 0.74
N HIS A 53 -0.28 -5.08 1.00
CA HIS A 53 -0.46 -3.64 0.78
C HIS A 53 0.42 -2.80 1.70
N VAL A 54 0.66 -3.24 2.94
CA VAL A 54 1.54 -2.59 3.92
C VAL A 54 3.03 -2.70 3.53
N ARG A 55 3.46 -3.87 3.03
CA ARG A 55 4.82 -4.10 2.52
C ARG A 55 5.13 -3.32 1.24
N GLY A 56 4.10 -2.94 0.47
CA GLY A 56 4.24 -2.13 -0.74
C GLY A 56 4.31 -0.61 -0.52
N LEU A 57 4.29 -0.12 0.73
CA LEU A 57 4.31 1.32 0.99
C LEU A 57 5.68 1.93 0.66
N VAL A 58 5.66 3.03 -0.09
CA VAL A 58 6.85 3.84 -0.38
C VAL A 58 6.73 5.18 0.32
N PHE A 59 7.77 5.55 1.07
CA PHE A 59 7.85 6.79 1.83
C PHE A 59 8.92 7.74 1.26
N ARG A 60 8.71 9.06 1.42
CA ARG A 60 9.70 10.09 1.05
C ARG A 60 10.72 10.25 2.19
N GLN A 61 12.01 10.31 1.86
CA GLN A 61 13.09 10.52 2.84
C GLN A 61 13.25 12.01 3.20
N ASN A 62 13.33 12.34 4.50
CA ASN A 62 13.59 13.69 5.00
C ASN A 62 14.91 13.72 5.81
N LEU A 63 15.73 14.76 5.63
CA LEU A 63 17.08 14.92 6.23
C LEU A 63 17.11 14.94 7.78
N ARG A 64 15.97 15.22 8.42
CA ARG A 64 15.71 14.98 9.84
C ARG A 64 14.50 14.06 9.92
N GLY A 65 14.76 12.76 9.83
CA GLY A 65 13.74 11.73 9.75
C GLY A 65 14.00 10.60 10.74
N TYR A 66 12.98 9.77 10.92
CA TYR A 66 13.10 8.48 11.58
C TYR A 66 14.05 7.57 10.78
N SER A 67 14.74 6.66 11.46
CA SER A 67 15.62 5.69 10.82
C SER A 67 14.81 4.82 9.85
N THR A 68 15.26 4.71 8.60
CA THR A 68 14.62 3.84 7.60
C THR A 68 14.52 2.40 8.11
N ALA A 69 15.56 1.91 8.79
CA ALA A 69 15.57 0.54 9.33
C ALA A 69 14.52 0.32 10.45
N GLU A 70 14.26 1.34 11.28
CA GLU A 70 13.22 1.25 12.32
C GLU A 70 11.82 1.29 11.71
N VAL A 71 11.63 2.14 10.70
CA VAL A 71 10.37 2.23 9.96
C VAL A 71 10.09 0.92 9.23
N ASP A 72 11.06 0.36 8.53
CA ASP A 72 10.93 -0.91 7.81
C ASP A 72 10.58 -2.06 8.77
N TRP A 73 11.24 -2.11 9.92
CA TRP A 73 10.92 -3.08 10.97
C TRP A 73 9.48 -2.92 11.49
N ALA A 74 9.05 -1.67 11.74
CA ALA A 74 7.71 -1.39 12.25
C ALA A 74 6.62 -1.74 11.21
N MET A 75 6.87 -1.44 9.94
CA MET A 75 5.95 -1.75 8.83
C MET A 75 5.85 -3.26 8.59
N GLU A 76 6.94 -4.00 8.69
CA GLU A 76 6.94 -5.45 8.59
C GLU A 76 6.19 -6.10 9.77
N LYS A 77 6.32 -5.55 10.98
CA LYS A 77 5.54 -5.99 12.13
C LYS A 77 4.04 -5.72 11.92
N LEU A 78 3.69 -4.54 11.43
CA LEU A 78 2.30 -4.16 11.13
C LEU A 78 1.68 -5.05 10.04
N ALA A 79 2.44 -5.37 9.00
CA ALA A 79 1.99 -6.24 7.92
C ALA A 79 1.62 -7.64 8.44
N ARG A 80 2.48 -8.23 9.29
CA ARG A 80 2.22 -9.55 9.89
C ARG A 80 0.99 -9.56 10.80
N GLU A 81 0.85 -8.55 11.65
CA GLU A 81 -0.32 -8.43 12.53
C GLU A 81 -1.61 -8.30 11.71
N LEU A 82 -1.57 -7.54 10.62
CA LEU A 82 -2.73 -7.37 9.75
C LEU A 82 -3.10 -8.66 9.02
N ASP A 83 -2.11 -9.43 8.56
CA ASP A 83 -2.32 -10.74 7.93
C ASP A 83 -2.94 -11.74 8.92
N GLU A 84 -2.46 -11.77 10.17
CA GLU A 84 -3.03 -12.62 11.23
C GLU A 84 -4.48 -12.24 11.54
N LEU A 85 -4.75 -10.95 11.74
CA LEU A 85 -6.09 -10.46 12.05
C LEU A 85 -7.07 -10.73 10.90
N ARG A 86 -6.60 -10.62 9.64
CA ARG A 86 -7.40 -10.93 8.46
C ARG A 86 -7.67 -12.42 8.33
N GLY A 87 -6.69 -13.26 8.65
CA GLY A 87 -6.84 -14.71 8.69
C GLY A 87 -7.95 -15.14 9.65
N VAL A 88 -7.98 -14.56 10.86
CA VAL A 88 -9.03 -14.83 11.85
C VAL A 88 -10.41 -14.40 11.34
N VAL A 89 -10.53 -13.22 10.74
CA VAL A 89 -11.82 -12.74 10.18
C VAL A 89 -12.31 -13.67 9.07
N LEU A 90 -11.43 -14.13 8.17
CA LEU A 90 -11.79 -15.06 7.10
C LEU A 90 -12.23 -16.42 7.64
N ASP A 91 -11.56 -16.95 8.65
CA ASP A 91 -11.94 -18.21 9.30
C ASP A 91 -13.31 -18.10 9.97
N LEU A 92 -13.58 -17.00 10.70
CA LEU A 92 -14.89 -16.76 11.30
C LEU A 92 -16.00 -16.63 10.26
N GLN A 93 -15.75 -15.90 9.16
CA GLN A 93 -16.73 -15.77 8.07
C GLN A 93 -16.99 -17.10 7.37
N ALA A 94 -15.98 -17.96 7.22
CA ALA A 94 -16.14 -19.28 6.64
C ALA A 94 -17.01 -20.19 7.52
N ARG A 95 -16.84 -20.13 8.86
CA ARG A 95 -17.67 -20.87 9.82
C ARG A 95 -19.13 -20.41 9.78
N ASP A 96 -19.37 -19.10 9.83
CA ASP A 96 -20.72 -18.53 9.78
C ASP A 96 -21.43 -18.88 8.45
N SER A 97 -20.69 -18.87 7.33
CA SER A 97 -21.19 -19.29 6.02
C SER A 97 -21.52 -20.79 5.97
N ALA A 98 -20.72 -21.63 6.60
CA ALA A 98 -20.94 -23.07 6.68
C ALA A 98 -22.16 -23.40 7.56
N ASP A 99 -22.32 -22.72 8.70
CA ASP A 99 -23.49 -22.85 9.56
C ASP A 99 -24.77 -22.41 8.83
N ALA A 100 -24.72 -21.28 8.11
CA ALA A 100 -25.84 -20.80 7.30
C ALA A 100 -26.20 -21.77 6.15
N GLN A 101 -25.22 -22.46 5.56
CA GLN A 101 -25.45 -23.50 4.55
C GLN A 101 -26.07 -24.76 5.16
N ALA A 102 -25.61 -25.19 6.33
CA ALA A 102 -26.14 -26.36 7.02
C ALA A 102 -27.63 -26.17 7.40
N VAL A 103 -28.02 -24.98 7.86
CA VAL A 103 -29.44 -24.66 8.14
C VAL A 103 -30.28 -24.67 6.86
N ARG A 104 -29.71 -24.20 5.73
CA ARG A 104 -30.42 -24.18 4.45
C ARG A 104 -30.66 -25.58 3.90
N ASP A 105 -29.65 -26.45 3.97
CA ASP A 105 -29.74 -27.84 3.53
C ASP A 105 -30.77 -28.62 4.36
N ASP A 106 -30.79 -28.43 5.69
CA ASP A 106 -31.80 -29.04 6.58
C ASP A 106 -33.22 -28.56 6.23
N SER A 107 -33.39 -27.26 5.90
CA SER A 107 -34.69 -26.73 5.48
C SER A 107 -35.16 -27.26 4.13
N ASP A 108 -34.25 -27.44 3.16
CA ASP A 108 -34.58 -28.00 1.84
C ASP A 108 -34.97 -29.49 1.96
N VAL A 109 -34.32 -30.23 2.87
CA VAL A 109 -34.68 -31.62 3.19
C VAL A 109 -36.04 -31.72 3.86
N LEU A 110 -36.36 -30.80 4.78
CA LEU A 110 -37.67 -30.72 5.44
C LEU A 110 -38.80 -30.39 4.44
N ASP A 111 -38.54 -29.50 3.49
CA ASP A 111 -39.50 -29.10 2.45
C ASP A 111 -39.70 -30.23 1.41
N ALA A 112 -38.62 -30.92 1.01
CA ALA A 112 -38.71 -32.09 0.14
C ALA A 112 -39.38 -33.30 0.80
N ALA A 113 -39.25 -33.44 2.13
CA ALA A 113 -39.92 -34.47 2.92
C ALA A 113 -41.39 -34.13 3.25
N SER A 114 -41.82 -32.88 3.04
CA SER A 114 -43.22 -32.47 3.06
C SER A 114 -43.74 -32.22 1.64
N PRO A 115 -44.07 -33.28 0.87
CA PRO A 115 -44.93 -33.11 -0.29
C PRO A 115 -46.35 -32.85 0.24
N ASP A 116 -46.59 -31.65 0.77
CA ASP A 116 -47.92 -31.19 1.11
C ASP A 116 -48.68 -31.01 -0.20
N VAL A 117 -49.34 -32.11 -0.55
CA VAL A 117 -50.45 -32.19 -1.48
C VAL A 117 -51.44 -31.12 -1.05
N TYR A 118 -51.42 -29.97 -1.73
CA TYR A 118 -52.56 -29.07 -1.72
C TYR A 118 -53.56 -29.62 -2.74
N PRO A 119 -54.66 -30.32 -2.34
CA PRO A 119 -55.74 -30.50 -3.27
C PRO A 119 -56.32 -29.12 -3.60
N PRO A 120 -56.60 -28.79 -4.88
CA PRO A 120 -57.34 -27.58 -5.18
C PRO A 120 -58.68 -27.66 -4.44
N ARG A 121 -58.88 -26.75 -3.49
CA ARG A 121 -60.16 -26.57 -2.81
C ARG A 121 -61.17 -26.10 -3.87
N THR A 122 -61.95 -27.04 -4.41
CA THR A 122 -63.15 -26.70 -5.17
C THR A 122 -64.19 -26.30 -4.15
N ASP A 123 -64.31 -24.98 -3.93
CA ASP A 123 -65.42 -24.42 -3.19
C ASP A 123 -66.74 -24.82 -3.87
N THR A 124 -67.58 -25.52 -3.12
CA THR A 124 -68.99 -25.81 -3.40
C THR A 124 -69.81 -24.52 -3.48
N THR A 125 -70.64 -24.38 -4.52
CA THR A 125 -72.12 -24.22 -4.47
C THR A 125 -72.67 -24.16 -5.89
#